data_AF-A0A1B7M3G5-F1
#
_entry.id   AF-A0A1B7M3G5-F1
#
_cell.length_a   1.000
_cell.length_b   1.000
_cell.length_c   1.000
_cell.angle_alpha   90.00
_cell.angle_beta   90.00
_cell.angle_gamma   90.00
#
_symmetry.space_group_name_H-M   'P 1'
#
loop_
_entity.id
_entity.type
_entity.pdbx_description
1 polymer ?
#
loop_
_entity_poly.entity_id
_entity_poly.type
_entity_poly.pdbx_seq_one_letter_code
_entity_poly.pdbx_strand_id
1 'polypeptide(L)'
;MKIYRKHYCLKQHKTARTFLKCAIPRNAWISGTGNIAVIAWCRVPTITLWGNEVDAYRAKKMIDDSACGGNCNRRHDIVKVEIS
;
A
#
# COMPACT_ATOMS: atom_id res chain seq x y z
N MET A 1 11.17 -6.87 1.87
CA MET A 1 10.03 -6.08 1.36
C MET A 1 9.51 -6.73 0.08
N LYS A 2 8.19 -6.84 -0.11
CA LYS A 2 7.60 -7.40 -1.35
C LYS A 2 7.68 -6.37 -2.49
N ILE A 3 7.75 -6.80 -3.74
CA ILE A 3 7.77 -5.90 -4.91
C ILE A 3 6.55 -6.18 -5.79
N TYR A 4 5.77 -5.13 -6.05
CA TYR A 4 4.61 -5.16 -6.94
C TYR A 4 4.99 -4.48 -8.25
N ARG A 5 5.03 -5.28 -9.32
CA ARG A 5 5.46 -4.81 -10.66
C ARG A 5 4.47 -5.09 -11.78
N LYS A 6 3.58 -6.07 -11.60
CA LYS A 6 2.61 -6.49 -12.61
C LYS A 6 1.31 -6.92 -11.95
N HIS A 7 0.21 -6.77 -12.68
CA HIS A 7 -1.08 -7.37 -12.39
C HIS A 7 -1.83 -7.62 -13.71
N TYR A 8 -2.99 -8.29 -13.65
CA TYR A 8 -3.76 -8.72 -14.82
C TYR A 8 -4.51 -7.57 -15.52
N CYS A 9 -3.81 -6.50 -15.87
CA CYS A 9 -4.35 -5.44 -16.71
C CYS A 9 -3.44 -5.20 -17.92
N LEU A 10 -4.02 -4.71 -19.01
CA LEU A 10 -3.30 -4.32 -20.22
C LEU A 10 -2.89 -2.83 -20.23
N LYS A 11 -3.20 -2.08 -19.17
CA LYS A 11 -2.96 -0.63 -19.10
C LYS A 11 -1.55 -0.33 -18.56
N GLN A 12 -0.91 0.69 -19.12
CA GLN A 12 0.28 1.29 -18.53
C GLN A 12 -0.12 2.23 -17.39
N HIS A 13 0.58 2.12 -16.27
CA HIS A 13 0.36 2.98 -15.09
C HIS A 13 1.46 4.03 -15.05
N LYS A 14 1.13 5.27 -14.69
CA LYS A 14 2.15 6.34 -14.57
C LYS A 14 2.65 6.53 -13.14
N THR A 15 1.87 6.10 -12.15
CA THR A 15 2.16 6.29 -10.72
C THR A 15 1.82 5.04 -9.91
N ALA A 16 2.47 4.89 -8.75
CA ALA A 16 2.20 3.76 -7.85
C ALA A 16 0.74 3.79 -7.38
N ARG A 17 0.20 5.00 -7.16
CA ARG A 17 -1.21 5.24 -6.84
C ARG A 17 -2.13 4.67 -7.91
N THR A 18 -1.90 4.96 -9.18
CA THR A 18 -2.74 4.45 -10.29
C THR A 18 -2.58 2.94 -10.44
N PHE A 19 -1.36 2.40 -10.28
CA PHE A 19 -1.12 0.96 -10.30
C PHE A 19 -1.91 0.25 -9.20
N LEU A 20 -1.83 0.72 -7.96
CA LEU A 20 -2.50 0.09 -6.81
C LEU A 20 -4.02 0.23 -6.87
N LYS A 21 -4.55 1.35 -7.37
CA LYS A 21 -5.99 1.49 -7.65
C LYS A 21 -6.50 0.41 -8.61
N CYS A 22 -5.67 0.01 -9.57
CA CYS A 22 -6.04 -1.01 -10.56
C CYS A 22 -5.79 -2.44 -10.04
N ALA A 23 -4.64 -2.67 -9.38
CA ALA A 23 -4.24 -3.97 -8.88
C ALA A 23 -5.02 -4.44 -7.65
N ILE A 24 -5.59 -3.52 -6.87
CA ILE A 24 -6.33 -3.81 -5.64
C ILE A 24 -7.78 -3.35 -5.86
N PRO A 25 -8.64 -4.17 -6.49
CA PRO A 25 -10.00 -3.80 -6.90
C PRO A 25 -11.01 -3.73 -5.75
N ARG A 26 -10.55 -3.50 -4.52
CA ARG A 26 -11.40 -3.21 -3.36
C ARG A 26 -11.57 -1.69 -3.23
N ASN A 27 -12.52 -1.24 -2.38
CA ASN A 27 -12.69 0.18 -2.01
C ASN A 27 -11.50 0.71 -1.18
N ALA A 28 -10.28 0.51 -1.67
CA ALA A 28 -9.06 0.79 -0.97
C ALA A 28 -8.88 2.31 -0.86
N TRP A 29 -8.60 2.77 0.36
CA TRP A 29 -8.31 4.16 0.62
C TRP A 29 -6.82 4.39 0.38
N ILE A 30 -6.49 5.09 -0.71
CA ILE A 30 -5.10 5.36 -1.09
C ILE A 30 -4.76 6.82 -0.82
N SER A 31 -3.69 7.08 -0.07
CA SER A 31 -3.16 8.41 0.21
C SER A 31 -1.65 8.48 -0.06
N GLY A 32 -1.14 9.68 -0.39
CA GLY A 32 0.26 9.91 -0.77
C GLY A 32 0.55 9.65 -2.26
N THR A 33 1.83 9.80 -2.62
CA THR A 33 2.34 9.78 -4.01
C THR A 33 3.65 9.00 -4.21
N GLY A 34 4.26 8.46 -3.16
CA GLY A 34 5.51 7.71 -3.27
C GLY A 34 5.37 6.29 -3.85
N ASN A 35 6.51 5.62 -4.03
CA ASN A 35 6.57 4.28 -4.63
C ASN A 35 6.61 3.15 -3.60
N ILE A 36 6.61 3.47 -2.30
CA ILE A 36 6.60 2.47 -1.23
C ILE A 36 5.25 2.54 -0.54
N ALA A 37 4.50 1.45 -0.58
CA ALA A 37 3.15 1.37 -0.04
C ALA A 37 3.14 0.58 1.26
N VAL A 38 2.57 1.18 2.31
CA VAL A 38 2.12 0.46 3.51
C VAL A 38 0.67 0.10 3.29
N ILE A 39 0.34 -1.18 3.30
CA ILE A 39 -1.01 -1.69 3.05
C ILE A 39 -1.53 -2.36 4.32
N ALA A 40 -2.65 -1.88 4.83
CA ALA A 40 -3.39 -2.53 5.90
C ALA A 40 -4.58 -3.32 5.33
N TRP A 41 -4.54 -4.65 5.39
CA TRP A 41 -5.55 -5.57 4.85
C TRP A 41 -6.68 -5.91 5.83
N CYS A 42 -6.98 -5.00 6.77
CA CYS A 42 -7.91 -5.27 7.86
C CYS A 42 -9.37 -5.30 7.37
N ARG A 43 -10.18 -4.26 7.61
CA ARG A 43 -11.58 -4.21 7.15
C ARG A 43 -11.70 -3.73 5.71
N VAL A 44 -11.28 -2.49 5.49
CA VAL A 44 -11.16 -1.87 4.18
C VAL A 44 -9.67 -1.65 3.95
N PRO A 45 -9.10 -2.07 2.81
CA PRO A 45 -7.68 -1.86 2.58
C PRO A 45 -7.31 -0.39 2.63
N THR A 46 -6.44 -0.01 3.56
CA THR A 46 -5.90 1.36 3.63
C THR A 46 -4.46 1.32 3.16
N ILE A 47 -4.12 2.21 2.23
CA ILE A 47 -2.82 2.26 1.58
C ILE A 47 -2.24 3.66 1.71
N THR A 48 -1.07 3.77 2.31
CA THR A 48 -0.30 5.02 2.37
C THR A 48 0.98 4.88 1.55
N LEU A 49 1.28 5.90 0.75
CA LEU A 49 2.40 5.92 -0.18
C LEU A 49 3.49 6.87 0.29
N TRP A 50 4.71 6.33 0.42
CA TRP A 50 5.87 6.98 1.02
C TRP A 50 7.01 7.09 0.01
N GLY A 51 7.74 8.20 0.08
CA GLY A 51 8.87 8.47 -0.81
C GLY A 51 10.14 7.70 -0.45
N ASN A 52 10.25 7.24 0.80
CA ASN A 52 11.40 6.50 1.30
C ASN A 52 10.99 5.32 2.20
N GLU A 53 11.89 4.37 2.36
CA GLU A 53 11.61 3.13 3.10
C GLU A 53 11.51 3.37 4.61
N VAL A 54 12.35 4.25 5.16
CA VAL A 54 12.42 4.51 6.60
C VAL A 54 11.08 4.98 7.14
N ASP A 55 10.44 5.94 6.47
CA ASP A 55 9.15 6.47 6.89
C ASP A 55 8.02 5.44 6.69
N ALA A 56 8.10 4.61 5.65
CA ALA A 56 7.15 3.51 5.46
C ALA A 56 7.23 2.47 6.59
N TYR A 57 8.45 2.10 7.02
CA TYR A 57 8.66 1.20 8.15
C TYR A 57 8.17 1.81 9.46
N ARG A 58 8.43 3.10 9.69
CA ARG A 58 7.90 3.83 10.86
C ARG A 58 6.37 3.83 10.88
N ALA A 59 5.75 4.11 9.73
CA ALA A 59 4.30 4.11 9.59
C ALA A 59 3.70 2.71 9.82
N LYS A 60 4.31 1.65 9.27
CA LYS A 60 3.87 0.27 9.53
C LYS A 60 4.00 -0.07 11.01
N LYS A 61 5.15 0.21 11.63
CA LYS A 61 5.38 -0.06 13.04
C LYS A 61 4.35 0.64 13.92
N MET A 62 4.06 1.91 13.61
CA MET A 62 3.03 2.67 14.32
C MET A 62 1.68 1.95 14.29
N ILE A 63 1.19 1.52 13.13
CA ILE A 63 -0.11 0.83 13.02
C ILE A 63 -0.10 -0.61 13.53
N ASP A 64 1.05 -1.27 13.56
CA ASP A 64 1.20 -2.58 14.21
C ASP A 64 1.04 -2.45 15.73
N ASP A 65 1.63 -1.40 16.31
CA ASP A 65 1.64 -1.14 17.75
C ASP A 65 0.29 -0.58 18.23
N SER A 66 -0.30 0.38 17.50
CA SER A 66 -1.54 1.08 17.91
C SER A 66 -2.83 0.55 17.30
N ALA A 67 -2.73 -0.44 16.39
CA ALA A 67 -3.81 -0.90 15.51
C ALA A 67 -4.28 0.15 14.48
N CYS A 68 -4.70 -0.31 13.30
CA CYS A 68 -5.10 0.58 12.19
C CYS A 68 -6.60 0.93 12.15
N GLY A 69 -7.36 0.69 13.24
CA GLY A 69 -8.81 0.96 13.34
C GLY A 69 -9.65 -0.20 13.90
N GLY A 70 -10.98 -0.05 13.86
CA GLY A 70 -11.97 -0.85 14.61
C GLY A 70 -12.18 -2.33 14.25
N ASN A 71 -11.31 -2.92 13.41
CA ASN A 71 -11.25 -4.38 13.19
C ASN A 71 -9.86 -4.77 12.70
N CYS A 72 -8.83 -4.25 13.36
CA CYS A 72 -7.45 -4.53 13.02
C CYS A 72 -7.14 -6.01 13.28
N ASN A 73 -6.78 -6.75 12.23
CA ASN A 73 -6.30 -8.14 12.32
C ASN A 73 -4.77 -8.23 12.15
N ARG A 74 -4.07 -7.08 12.26
CA ARG A 74 -2.61 -6.92 12.12
C ARG A 74 -2.04 -7.43 10.79
N ARG A 75 -2.87 -7.59 9.76
CA ARG A 75 -2.40 -7.93 8.41
C ARG A 75 -1.92 -6.67 7.70
N HIS A 76 -0.72 -6.22 8.06
CA HIS A 76 -0.08 -5.07 7.46
C HIS A 76 1.15 -5.49 6.65
N ASP A 77 1.27 -4.98 5.42
CA ASP A 77 2.38 -5.26 4.51
C ASP A 77 3.08 -3.96 4.12
N ILE A 78 4.39 -4.04 3.84
CA ILE A 78 5.11 -3.02 3.07
C ILE A 78 5.46 -3.63 1.72
N VAL A 79 5.11 -2.89 0.66
CA VAL A 79 5.42 -3.27 -0.71
C VAL A 79 6.06 -2.10 -1.46
N LYS A 80 7.05 -2.38 -2.28
CA LYS A 80 7.58 -1.41 -3.25
C LYS A 80 6.83 -1.59 -4.57
N VAL A 81 6.35 -0.51 -5.15
CA VAL A 81 5.69 -0.50 -6.45
C VAL A 81 6.72 -0.08 -7.50
N GLU A 82 6.98 -0.97 -8.43
CA GLU A 82 7.84 -0.72 -9.57
C GLU A 82 6.94 -0.63 -10.80
N ILE A 83 6.95 0.53 -11.44
CA ILE A 83 6.13 0.82 -12.60
C ILE A 83 7.02 0.64 -13.81
N SER A 84 6.59 -0.22 -14.75
CA SER A 84 7.26 -0.47 -16.02
C SER A 84 6.58 0.30 -17.15
#